data_AF-A0A1C5YH19-F1
#
_entry.id   AF-A0A1C5YH19-F1
#
_cell.length_a   1.000
_cell.length_b   1.000
_cell.length_c   1.000
_cell.angle_alpha   90.00
_cell.angle_beta   90.00
_cell.angle_gamma   90.00
#
_symmetry.space_group_name_H-M   'P 1'
#
loop_
_entity.id
_entity.type
_entity.pdbx_description
1 polymer ?
#
loop_
_entity_poly.entity_id
_entity_poly.type
_entity_poly.pdbx_seq_one_letter_code
_entity_poly.pdbx_strand_id
1 'polypeptide(L)'
;MENFEENLFLKANLEKEIPILRAQIQNLYEQLDRKFHLQGAKVPITFGMDTDCLGSYTRGSHNEKEHFHFSLLFIGYAVKNPLSKEDRTDLYRHEYAHYMQYHMAIPKQYQWQPGIHGSAWKYCCSLVGAAPTPYYKAGEALMKHNYEKALKSPIHDRTVPLRDRYRREQEHKKTRDSVIQYEIGELVAHPKFGHGRVEKVEQKTGSVNLHIRFEDGVRKIDQKWLIRSKYQKKG
;
A
#
# COMPACT_ATOMS: atom_id res chain seq x y z
N MET A 1 19.76 22.70 4.00
CA MET A 1 20.15 22.36 2.62
C MET A 1 20.88 21.01 2.56
N GLU A 2 21.68 20.63 3.56
CA GLU A 2 22.39 19.32 3.63
C GLU A 2 21.49 18.08 3.46
N ASN A 3 20.29 18.07 4.05
CA ASN A 3 19.42 16.88 4.06
C ASN A 3 18.75 16.54 2.71
N PHE A 4 18.74 17.47 1.74
CA PHE A 4 18.10 17.25 0.43
C PHE A 4 19.09 16.65 -0.58
N GLU A 5 20.34 17.10 -0.56
CA GLU A 5 21.41 16.57 -1.43
C GLU A 5 21.81 15.15 -1.01
N GLU A 6 21.89 14.86 0.30
CA GLU A 6 22.11 13.50 0.80
C GLU A 6 21.00 12.53 0.36
N ASN A 7 19.74 12.98 0.36
CA ASN A 7 18.60 12.17 -0.05
C ASN A 7 18.60 11.90 -1.57
N LEU A 8 18.96 12.90 -2.38
CA LEU A 8 19.13 12.76 -3.83
C LEU A 8 20.28 11.82 -4.18
N PHE A 9 21.40 11.92 -3.48
CA PHE A 9 22.56 11.06 -3.68
C PHE A 9 22.25 9.60 -3.30
N LEU A 10 21.57 9.39 -2.18
CA LEU A 10 21.12 8.07 -1.75
C LEU A 10 20.17 7.46 -2.78
N LYS A 11 19.15 8.20 -3.23
CA LYS A 11 18.21 7.75 -4.25
C LYS A 11 18.93 7.32 -5.53
N ALA A 12 19.84 8.15 -6.04
CA ALA A 12 20.59 7.85 -7.26
C ALA A 12 21.47 6.60 -7.12
N ASN A 13 22.03 6.35 -5.93
CA ASN A 13 22.80 5.13 -5.68
C ASN A 13 21.92 3.89 -5.60
N LEU A 14 20.76 3.99 -4.95
CA LEU A 14 19.80 2.89 -4.85
C LEU A 14 19.20 2.51 -6.21
N GLU A 15 18.92 3.49 -7.06
CA GLU A 15 18.41 3.24 -8.42
C GLU A 15 19.42 2.44 -9.27
N LYS A 16 20.73 2.61 -9.05
CA LYS A 16 21.77 1.80 -9.73
C LYS A 16 21.75 0.33 -9.32
N GLU A 17 21.13 -0.01 -8.18
CA GLU A 17 21.00 -1.39 -7.70
C GLU A 17 19.78 -2.11 -8.27
N ILE A 18 18.87 -1.40 -8.93
CA ILE A 18 17.67 -1.99 -9.54
C ILE A 18 17.98 -3.21 -10.43
N PRO A 19 18.98 -3.18 -11.33
CA PRO A 19 19.27 -4.33 -12.19
C PRO A 19 19.63 -5.59 -11.41
N ILE A 20 20.44 -5.48 -10.35
CA ILE A 20 20.86 -6.64 -9.54
C ILE A 20 19.71 -7.16 -8.67
N LEU A 21 18.95 -6.26 -8.04
CA LEU A 21 17.77 -6.64 -7.23
C LEU A 21 16.70 -7.31 -8.10
N ARG A 22 16.42 -6.74 -9.27
CA ARG A 22 15.52 -7.32 -10.26
C ARG A 22 15.96 -8.72 -10.68
N ALA A 23 17.23 -8.90 -11.02
CA ALA A 23 17.76 -10.21 -11.41
C ALA A 23 17.61 -11.26 -10.29
N GLN A 24 17.82 -10.87 -9.03
CA GLN A 24 17.64 -11.75 -7.87
C GLN A 24 16.19 -12.18 -7.69
N ILE A 25 15.25 -11.23 -7.74
CA ILE A 25 13.81 -11.51 -7.61
C ILE A 25 13.36 -12.38 -8.78
N GLN A 26 13.74 -12.02 -9.99
CA GLN A 26 13.42 -12.76 -11.22
C GLN A 26 13.89 -14.21 -11.13
N ASN A 27 15.15 -14.44 -10.75
CA ASN A 27 15.72 -15.79 -10.64
C ASN A 27 15.00 -16.62 -9.57
N LEU A 28 14.69 -16.02 -8.42
CA LEU A 28 13.90 -16.69 -7.38
C LEU A 28 12.51 -17.05 -7.90
N TYR A 29 11.83 -16.14 -8.59
CA TYR A 29 10.48 -16.36 -9.10
C TYR A 29 10.46 -17.42 -10.18
N GLU A 30 11.48 -17.49 -11.04
CA GLU A 30 11.62 -18.57 -12.02
C GLU A 30 11.77 -19.94 -11.36
N GLN A 31 12.48 -20.02 -10.23
CA GLN A 31 12.59 -21.27 -9.46
C GLN A 31 11.24 -21.68 -8.87
N LEU A 32 10.49 -20.72 -8.31
CA LEU A 32 9.16 -20.96 -7.75
C LEU A 32 8.13 -21.32 -8.85
N ASP A 33 8.18 -20.64 -9.99
CA ASP A 33 7.35 -20.90 -11.16
C ASP A 33 7.52 -22.34 -11.65
N ARG A 34 8.76 -22.84 -11.74
CA ARG A 34 9.03 -24.24 -12.10
C ARG A 34 8.46 -25.20 -11.06
N LYS A 35 8.56 -24.88 -9.78
CA LYS A 35 8.09 -25.73 -8.67
C LYS A 35 6.57 -25.81 -8.61
N PHE A 36 5.87 -24.72 -8.89
CA PHE A 36 4.40 -24.62 -8.71
C PHE A 36 3.63 -24.53 -10.03
N HIS A 37 4.31 -24.60 -11.18
CA HIS A 37 3.75 -24.46 -12.51
C HIS A 37 3.01 -23.12 -12.73
N LEU A 38 3.64 -22.04 -12.29
CA LEU A 38 3.12 -20.67 -12.39
C LEU A 38 3.98 -19.80 -13.30
N GLN A 39 3.63 -18.52 -13.43
CA GLN A 39 4.31 -17.55 -14.31
C GLN A 39 4.57 -16.21 -13.61
N GLY A 40 4.80 -16.21 -12.29
CA GLY A 40 5.04 -15.02 -11.49
C GLY A 40 6.30 -14.27 -11.92
N ALA A 41 7.31 -14.96 -12.46
CA ALA A 41 8.50 -14.30 -13.01
C ALA A 41 8.19 -13.42 -14.23
N LYS A 42 7.07 -13.65 -14.94
CA LYS A 42 6.69 -12.79 -16.08
C LYS A 42 5.97 -11.51 -15.65
N VAL A 43 5.54 -11.42 -14.39
CA VAL A 43 4.86 -10.25 -13.86
C VAL A 43 5.87 -9.12 -13.70
N PRO A 44 5.57 -7.89 -14.16
CA PRO A 44 6.47 -6.75 -14.02
C PRO A 44 6.89 -6.52 -12.55
N ILE A 45 8.19 -6.33 -12.33
CA ILE A 45 8.74 -5.92 -11.02
C ILE A 45 9.06 -4.43 -11.08
N THR A 46 8.57 -3.66 -10.13
CA THR A 46 8.77 -2.21 -10.02
C THR A 46 9.46 -1.88 -8.71
N PHE A 47 10.10 -0.71 -8.66
CA PHE A 47 10.87 -0.27 -7.51
C PHE A 47 10.50 1.16 -7.16
N GLY A 48 10.47 1.46 -5.87
CA GLY A 48 10.08 2.76 -5.33
C GLY A 48 10.95 3.20 -4.16
N MET A 49 10.60 4.34 -3.60
CA MET A 49 11.25 4.93 -2.41
C MET A 49 10.25 5.05 -1.25
N ASP A 50 9.28 4.14 -1.21
CA ASP A 50 8.20 4.12 -0.23
C ASP A 50 8.75 3.90 1.17
N THR A 51 8.20 4.61 2.15
CA THR A 51 8.67 4.57 3.54
C THR A 51 7.79 3.70 4.44
N ASP A 52 6.60 3.35 3.97
CA ASP A 52 5.57 2.62 4.70
C ASP A 52 5.28 1.22 4.12
N CYS A 53 5.91 0.88 2.99
CA CYS A 53 5.72 -0.39 2.29
C CYS A 53 7.07 -0.98 1.86
N LEU A 54 7.38 -2.20 2.31
CA LEU A 54 8.60 -2.91 1.89
C LEU A 54 8.45 -3.53 0.50
N GLY A 55 7.30 -4.15 0.29
CA GLY A 55 6.93 -4.76 -0.96
C GLY A 55 5.43 -4.96 -1.02
N SER A 56 4.93 -5.11 -2.24
CA SER A 56 3.54 -5.45 -2.50
C SER A 56 3.42 -6.23 -3.80
N TYR A 57 2.42 -7.10 -3.84
CA TYR A 57 1.89 -7.65 -5.07
C TYR A 57 0.53 -7.02 -5.36
N THR A 58 0.40 -6.41 -6.53
CA THR A 58 -0.86 -5.85 -7.01
C THR A 58 -1.44 -6.76 -8.08
N ARG A 59 -2.66 -7.25 -7.83
CA ARG A 59 -3.44 -7.99 -8.82
C ARG A 59 -3.93 -7.03 -9.91
N GLY A 60 -3.83 -7.45 -11.17
CA GLY A 60 -4.37 -6.69 -12.30
C GLY A 60 -5.86 -6.35 -12.13
N SER A 61 -6.19 -5.07 -12.33
CA SER A 61 -7.55 -4.53 -12.32
C SER A 61 -7.77 -3.62 -13.53
N HIS A 62 -8.98 -3.06 -13.71
CA HIS A 62 -9.27 -2.17 -14.84
C HIS A 62 -8.35 -0.93 -14.91
N ASN A 63 -7.87 -0.47 -13.76
CA ASN A 63 -7.10 0.77 -13.63
C ASN A 63 -5.61 0.54 -13.33
N GLU A 64 -5.20 -0.69 -13.05
CA GLU A 64 -3.84 -0.99 -12.60
C GLU A 64 -3.37 -2.33 -13.15
N LYS A 65 -2.22 -2.33 -13.82
CA LYS A 65 -1.61 -3.55 -14.34
C LYS A 65 -1.06 -4.37 -13.19
N GLU A 66 -1.12 -5.69 -13.35
CA GLU A 66 -0.51 -6.62 -12.41
C GLU A 66 1.00 -6.35 -12.31
N HIS A 67 1.52 -6.22 -11.10
CA HIS A 67 2.95 -6.02 -10.87
C HIS A 67 3.35 -6.38 -9.44
N PHE A 68 4.63 -6.67 -9.25
CA PHE A 68 5.29 -6.63 -7.96
C PHE A 68 5.93 -5.26 -7.75
N HIS A 69 5.96 -4.78 -6.53
CA HIS A 69 6.60 -3.54 -6.15
C HIS A 69 7.49 -3.75 -4.93
N PHE A 70 8.67 -3.13 -4.89
CA PHE A 70 9.56 -3.18 -3.74
C PHE A 70 10.20 -1.81 -3.47
N SER A 71 10.29 -1.42 -2.20
CA SER A 71 10.95 -0.17 -1.82
C SER A 71 12.45 -0.36 -1.63
N LEU A 72 13.22 0.41 -2.41
CA LEU A 72 14.68 0.44 -2.35
C LEU A 72 15.22 0.92 -1.00
N LEU A 73 14.42 1.67 -0.24
CA LEU A 73 14.78 2.11 1.12
C LEU A 73 14.95 0.95 2.11
N PHE A 74 14.46 -0.25 1.76
CA PHE A 74 14.55 -1.43 2.61
C PHE A 74 15.42 -2.53 2.00
N ILE A 75 15.32 -2.76 0.69
CA ILE A 75 16.01 -3.87 0.03
C ILE A 75 17.37 -3.49 -0.58
N GLY A 76 17.62 -2.19 -0.72
CA GLY A 76 18.87 -1.68 -1.27
C GLY A 76 20.06 -1.89 -0.33
N TYR A 77 21.24 -2.03 -0.90
CA TYR A 77 22.50 -2.28 -0.22
C TYR A 77 23.13 -0.98 0.31
N ALA A 78 22.93 0.14 -0.38
CA ALA A 78 23.49 1.45 -0.01
C ALA A 78 22.79 2.12 1.19
N VAL A 79 21.73 1.53 1.75
CA VAL A 79 21.09 2.06 2.96
C VAL A 79 21.93 1.77 4.20
N LYS A 80 21.78 2.60 5.25
CA LYS A 80 22.60 2.51 6.46
C LYS A 80 22.51 1.14 7.16
N ASN A 81 21.33 0.52 7.14
CA ASN A 81 21.05 -0.79 7.75
C ASN A 81 20.25 -1.65 6.77
N PRO A 82 20.90 -2.27 5.78
CA PRO A 82 20.20 -3.05 4.78
C PRO A 82 19.64 -4.34 5.39
N LEU A 83 18.52 -4.81 4.85
CA LEU A 83 18.02 -6.15 5.18
C LEU A 83 19.07 -7.21 4.83
N SER A 84 19.14 -8.28 5.63
CA SER A 84 20.00 -9.41 5.33
C SER A 84 19.60 -10.06 4.00
N LYS A 85 20.47 -10.93 3.45
CA LYS A 85 20.15 -11.65 2.22
C LYS A 85 18.94 -12.57 2.45
N GLU A 86 18.89 -13.21 3.60
CA GLU A 86 17.84 -14.11 4.04
C GLU A 86 16.51 -13.35 4.15
N ASP A 87 16.49 -12.20 4.80
CA ASP A 87 15.28 -11.41 5.02
C ASP A 87 14.71 -10.84 3.71
N ARG A 88 15.59 -10.42 2.79
CA ARG A 88 15.15 -10.01 1.44
C ARG A 88 14.57 -11.16 0.65
N THR A 89 15.22 -12.32 0.71
CA THR A 89 14.71 -13.52 0.03
C THR A 89 13.35 -13.93 0.60
N ASP A 90 13.17 -13.84 1.91
CA ASP A 90 11.91 -14.08 2.60
C ASP A 90 10.83 -13.08 2.17
N LEU A 91 11.15 -11.78 2.11
CA LEU A 91 10.27 -10.74 1.57
C LEU A 91 9.85 -11.03 0.12
N TYR A 92 10.78 -11.44 -0.75
CA TYR A 92 10.44 -11.76 -2.14
C TYR A 92 9.48 -12.95 -2.22
N ARG A 93 9.70 -14.00 -1.40
CA ARG A 93 8.79 -15.15 -1.28
C ARG A 93 7.44 -14.76 -0.69
N HIS A 94 7.43 -13.83 0.25
CA HIS A 94 6.21 -13.28 0.86
C HIS A 94 5.31 -12.66 -0.21
N GLU A 95 5.86 -11.80 -1.07
CA GLU A 95 5.10 -11.20 -2.18
C GLU A 95 4.70 -12.24 -3.22
N TYR A 96 5.57 -13.22 -3.51
CA TYR A 96 5.20 -14.32 -4.41
C TYR A 96 4.03 -15.16 -3.85
N ALA A 97 3.94 -15.32 -2.52
CA ALA A 97 2.81 -16.01 -1.90
C ALA A 97 1.48 -15.26 -2.10
N HIS A 98 1.50 -13.93 -2.16
CA HIS A 98 0.33 -13.14 -2.58
C HIS A 98 -0.05 -13.44 -4.03
N TYR A 99 0.92 -13.53 -4.94
CA TYR A 99 0.65 -13.95 -6.32
C TYR A 99 0.07 -15.38 -6.40
N MET A 100 0.67 -16.35 -5.70
CA MET A 100 0.17 -17.72 -5.66
C MET A 100 -1.27 -17.80 -5.16
N GLN A 101 -1.66 -16.95 -4.21
CA GLN A 101 -3.02 -16.94 -3.66
C GLN A 101 -4.10 -16.78 -4.75
N TYR A 102 -3.81 -16.01 -5.79
CA TYR A 102 -4.76 -15.70 -6.87
C TYR A 102 -4.60 -16.60 -8.10
N HIS A 103 -3.40 -17.16 -8.30
CA HIS A 103 -3.06 -17.89 -9.54
C HIS A 103 -2.93 -19.40 -9.35
N MET A 104 -2.96 -19.90 -8.12
CA MET A 104 -2.93 -21.33 -7.80
C MET A 104 -4.29 -21.82 -7.28
N ALA A 105 -4.66 -23.06 -7.64
CA ALA A 105 -5.82 -23.72 -7.04
C ALA A 105 -5.55 -24.09 -5.57
N ILE A 106 -6.15 -23.36 -4.63
CA ILE A 106 -5.97 -23.60 -3.19
C ILE A 106 -7.02 -24.60 -2.68
N PRO A 107 -6.62 -25.67 -1.96
CA PRO A 107 -7.56 -26.62 -1.37
C PRO A 107 -8.57 -25.93 -0.44
N LYS A 108 -9.85 -26.37 -0.49
CA LYS A 108 -10.95 -25.76 0.28
C LYS A 108 -10.67 -25.64 1.78
N GLN A 109 -9.98 -26.62 2.36
CA GLN A 109 -9.60 -26.63 3.78
C GLN A 109 -8.66 -25.49 4.19
N TYR A 110 -8.07 -24.75 3.24
CA TYR A 110 -7.23 -23.58 3.48
C TYR A 110 -7.92 -22.26 3.11
N GLN A 111 -9.24 -22.25 2.84
CA GLN A 111 -9.99 -21.05 2.47
C GLN A 111 -10.93 -20.54 3.59
N TRP A 112 -10.72 -20.98 4.83
CA TRP A 112 -11.61 -20.68 5.97
C TRP A 112 -11.48 -19.26 6.54
N GLN A 113 -10.35 -18.58 6.34
CA GLN A 113 -10.13 -17.19 6.78
C GLN A 113 -9.91 -16.27 5.57
N PRO A 114 -10.84 -15.33 5.32
CA PRO A 114 -10.66 -14.31 4.30
C PRO A 114 -9.67 -13.21 4.76
N GLY A 115 -9.21 -12.39 3.81
CA GLY A 115 -8.32 -11.25 4.04
C GLY A 115 -7.00 -11.36 3.28
N ILE A 116 -6.24 -10.24 3.24
CA ILE A 116 -4.94 -10.16 2.54
C ILE A 116 -3.94 -11.19 3.09
N HIS A 117 -3.86 -11.32 4.42
CA HIS A 117 -3.06 -12.35 5.09
C HIS A 117 -3.96 -13.48 5.63
N GLY A 118 -4.97 -13.87 4.84
CA GLY A 118 -5.93 -14.93 5.17
C GLY A 118 -5.31 -16.34 5.16
N SER A 119 -6.13 -17.37 5.39
CA SER A 119 -5.65 -18.76 5.47
C SER A 119 -5.05 -19.24 4.15
N ALA A 120 -5.60 -18.77 3.02
CA ALA A 120 -5.15 -19.12 1.67
C ALA A 120 -3.73 -18.61 1.42
N TRP A 121 -3.47 -17.35 1.79
CA TRP A 121 -2.14 -16.76 1.72
C TRP A 121 -1.12 -17.45 2.63
N LYS A 122 -1.51 -17.72 3.89
CA LYS A 122 -0.65 -18.46 4.85
C LYS A 122 -0.26 -19.84 4.34
N TYR A 123 -1.17 -20.52 3.65
CA TYR A 123 -0.88 -21.78 2.98
C TYR A 123 0.19 -21.58 1.89
N CYS A 124 0.06 -20.57 1.03
CA CYS A 124 1.08 -20.23 0.05
C CYS A 124 2.44 -19.92 0.70
N CYS A 125 2.49 -19.14 1.78
CA CYS A 125 3.72 -18.88 2.54
C CYS A 125 4.41 -20.17 2.99
N SER A 126 3.65 -21.15 3.47
CA SER A 126 4.19 -22.44 3.91
C SER A 126 4.85 -23.23 2.78
N LEU A 127 4.34 -23.13 1.55
CA LEU A 127 4.86 -23.85 0.39
C LEU A 127 6.18 -23.26 -0.13
N VAL A 128 6.28 -21.93 -0.10
CA VAL A 128 7.46 -21.18 -0.58
C VAL A 128 8.53 -21.00 0.51
N GLY A 129 8.20 -21.30 1.76
CA GLY A 129 9.09 -21.06 2.90
C GLY A 129 9.23 -19.56 3.20
N ALA A 130 8.12 -18.84 3.22
CA ALA A 130 8.03 -17.44 3.63
C ALA A 130 7.46 -17.31 5.06
N ALA A 131 7.93 -16.33 5.82
CA ALA A 131 7.35 -16.00 7.12
C ALA A 131 5.93 -15.41 6.96
N PRO A 132 4.89 -15.97 7.62
CA PRO A 132 3.53 -15.46 7.56
C PRO A 132 3.32 -14.28 8.54
N THR A 133 4.27 -13.35 8.60
CA THR A 133 4.28 -12.23 9.55
C THR A 133 3.99 -10.90 8.84
N PRO A 134 3.17 -10.01 9.42
CA PRO A 134 2.83 -8.73 8.82
C PRO A 134 3.84 -7.61 9.11
N TYR A 135 5.01 -7.92 9.68
CA TYR A 135 5.95 -6.91 10.16
C TYR A 135 7.38 -7.21 9.72
N TYR A 136 7.84 -6.43 8.74
CA TYR A 136 9.22 -5.96 8.71
C TYR A 136 9.15 -4.46 8.98
N LYS A 137 9.88 -3.97 9.99
CA LYS A 137 10.03 -2.53 10.22
C LYS A 137 11.38 -2.09 9.66
N ALA A 138 11.40 -0.98 8.93
CA ALA A 138 12.64 -0.36 8.47
C ALA A 138 13.54 -0.09 9.69
N GLY A 139 14.77 -0.61 9.67
CA GLY A 139 15.77 -0.34 10.71
C GLY A 139 15.67 -1.17 12.00
N GLU A 140 14.73 -2.11 12.11
CA GLU A 140 14.75 -3.13 13.18
C GLU A 140 15.07 -4.49 12.53
N ALA A 141 16.24 -5.08 12.83
CA ALA A 141 16.53 -6.46 12.45
C ALA A 141 15.44 -7.38 13.04
N LEU A 142 15.07 -8.43 12.28
CA LEU A 142 14.00 -9.37 12.61
C LEU A 142 14.00 -9.70 14.11
N MET A 143 12.93 -9.30 14.81
CA MET A 143 12.63 -9.83 16.14
C MET A 143 12.77 -11.36 16.04
N LYS A 144 13.62 -11.96 16.90
CA LYS A 144 13.91 -13.40 16.91
C LYS A 144 12.59 -14.19 16.89
N HIS A 145 12.15 -14.59 15.71
CA HIS A 145 10.92 -15.32 15.53
C HIS A 145 11.21 -16.80 15.77
N ASN A 146 10.51 -17.39 16.74
CA ASN A 146 10.55 -18.84 16.92
C ASN A 146 9.66 -19.49 15.84
N TYR A 147 10.30 -19.86 14.73
CA TYR A 147 9.67 -20.41 13.52
C TYR A 147 8.83 -21.66 13.80
N GLU A 148 9.22 -22.53 14.74
CA GLU A 148 8.42 -23.69 15.12
C GLU A 148 7.15 -23.32 15.91
N LYS A 149 7.22 -22.28 16.75
CA LYS A 149 6.05 -21.79 17.51
C LYS A 149 5.01 -21.14 16.61
N ALA A 150 5.44 -20.44 15.55
CA ALA A 150 4.56 -19.83 14.55
C ALA A 150 3.84 -20.87 13.66
N LEU A 151 4.49 -22.00 13.38
CA LEU A 151 3.91 -23.11 12.63
C LEU A 151 2.92 -23.95 13.46
N LYS A 152 3.10 -24.02 14.79
CA LYS A 152 2.25 -24.82 15.71
C LYS A 152 1.17 -24.02 16.45
N SER A 153 1.19 -22.69 16.41
CA SER A 153 0.19 -21.86 17.07
C SER A 153 -0.78 -21.26 16.04
N PRO A 154 -2.11 -21.43 16.20
CA PRO A 154 -3.08 -20.63 15.48
C PRO A 154 -2.79 -19.15 15.77
N ILE A 155 -2.28 -18.41 14.80
CA ILE A 155 -2.11 -16.96 14.94
C ILE A 155 -3.51 -16.33 14.88
N HIS A 156 -4.20 -16.33 16.02
CA HIS A 156 -5.37 -15.50 16.26
C HIS A 156 -4.92 -14.07 16.52
N ASP A 157 -4.40 -13.40 15.49
CA ASP A 157 -4.33 -11.95 15.55
C ASP A 157 -5.76 -11.40 15.36
N ARG A 158 -6.47 -11.27 16.48
CA ARG A 158 -7.84 -10.70 16.56
C ARG A 158 -7.90 -9.26 16.04
N THR A 159 -6.77 -8.60 15.82
CA THR A 159 -6.71 -7.22 15.31
C THR A 159 -6.74 -7.16 13.78
N VAL A 160 -6.53 -8.28 13.07
CA VAL A 160 -6.56 -8.31 11.59
C VAL A 160 -7.95 -7.98 11.02
N PRO A 161 -9.06 -8.58 11.51
CA PRO A 161 -10.39 -8.17 11.07
C PRO A 161 -10.69 -6.70 11.39
N LEU A 162 -10.19 -6.19 12.51
CA LEU A 162 -10.36 -4.80 12.94
C LEU A 162 -9.57 -3.82 12.04
N ARG A 163 -8.33 -4.16 11.67
CA ARG A 163 -7.51 -3.35 10.77
C ARG A 163 -7.97 -3.42 9.32
N ASP A 164 -8.39 -4.59 8.84
CA ASP A 164 -8.98 -4.74 7.51
C ASP A 164 -10.29 -3.96 7.40
N ARG A 165 -11.13 -4.02 8.45
CA ARG A 165 -12.31 -3.16 8.58
C ARG A 165 -11.95 -1.69 8.57
N TYR A 166 -10.95 -1.27 9.34
CA TYR A 166 -10.53 0.14 9.38
C TYR A 166 -10.03 0.62 8.02
N ARG A 167 -9.23 -0.19 7.31
CA ARG A 167 -8.77 0.13 5.94
C ARG A 167 -9.94 0.26 4.97
N ARG A 168 -10.86 -0.70 4.93
CA ARG A 168 -12.08 -0.61 4.09
C ARG A 168 -12.93 0.59 4.45
N GLU A 169 -13.05 0.94 5.74
CA GLU A 169 -13.75 2.14 6.18
C GLU A 169 -13.03 3.42 5.73
N GLN A 170 -11.70 3.45 5.70
CA GLN A 170 -10.93 4.59 5.18
C GLN A 170 -11.04 4.70 3.67
N GLU A 171 -10.99 3.59 2.94
CA GLU A 171 -11.20 3.55 1.49
C GLU A 171 -12.61 4.03 1.14
N HIS A 172 -13.64 3.48 1.80
CA HIS A 172 -15.02 3.91 1.60
C HIS A 172 -15.24 5.39 1.99
N LYS A 173 -14.58 5.87 3.05
CA LYS A 173 -14.58 7.31 3.39
C LYS A 173 -13.92 8.13 2.29
N LYS A 174 -12.74 7.73 1.78
CA LYS A 174 -12.05 8.43 0.69
C LYS A 174 -12.89 8.46 -0.60
N THR A 175 -13.50 7.34 -0.99
CA THR A 175 -14.40 7.26 -2.13
C THR A 175 -15.59 8.20 -1.95
N ARG A 176 -16.26 8.17 -0.79
CA ARG A 176 -17.36 9.08 -0.48
C ARG A 176 -16.94 10.55 -0.48
N ASP A 177 -15.78 10.85 0.11
CA ASP A 177 -15.26 12.21 0.25
C ASP A 177 -14.72 12.76 -1.10
N SER A 178 -14.47 11.90 -2.09
CA SER A 178 -14.12 12.27 -3.47
C SER A 178 -15.31 12.54 -4.41
N VAL A 179 -16.54 12.23 -3.98
CA VAL A 179 -17.75 12.58 -4.73
C VAL A 179 -18.01 14.07 -4.57
N ILE A 180 -18.06 14.80 -5.69
CA ILE A 180 -18.36 16.24 -5.72
C ILE A 180 -19.83 16.46 -5.31
N GLN A 181 -20.08 17.32 -4.32
CA GLN A 181 -21.43 17.62 -3.82
C GLN A 181 -21.87 19.07 -4.02
N TYR A 182 -20.95 19.94 -4.45
CA TYR A 182 -21.17 21.37 -4.66
C TYR A 182 -20.88 21.74 -6.11
N GLU A 183 -21.71 22.61 -6.66
CA GLU A 183 -21.59 23.09 -8.04
C GLU A 183 -20.94 24.48 -8.10
N ILE A 184 -20.39 24.82 -9.28
CA ILE A 184 -19.85 26.16 -9.52
C ILE A 184 -21.03 27.15 -9.52
N GLY A 185 -20.87 28.24 -8.77
CA GLY A 185 -21.90 29.25 -8.60
C GLY A 185 -22.80 29.04 -7.39
N GLU A 186 -22.60 27.97 -6.61
CA GLU A 186 -23.41 27.69 -5.44
C GLU A 186 -23.03 28.57 -4.24
N LEU A 187 -24.02 28.98 -3.45
CA LEU A 187 -23.85 29.81 -2.25
C LEU A 187 -23.54 28.94 -1.02
N VAL A 188 -22.43 29.24 -0.36
CA VAL A 188 -21.93 28.50 0.81
C VAL A 188 -21.70 29.48 1.96
N ALA A 189 -22.15 29.14 3.16
CA ALA A 189 -21.93 29.94 4.37
C ALA A 189 -20.73 29.44 5.17
N HIS A 190 -19.83 30.34 5.55
CA HIS A 190 -18.66 30.05 6.38
C HIS A 190 -18.69 30.86 7.70
N PRO A 191 -18.54 30.22 8.87
CA PRO A 191 -18.71 30.87 10.17
C PRO A 191 -17.75 32.04 10.45
N LYS A 192 -16.58 32.07 9.81
CA LYS A 192 -15.60 33.17 9.92
C LYS A 192 -15.69 34.21 8.79
N PHE A 193 -16.16 33.81 7.60
CA PHE A 193 -16.02 34.61 6.37
C PHE A 193 -17.36 34.99 5.74
N GLY A 194 -18.48 34.65 6.39
CA GLY A 194 -19.81 34.97 5.88
C GLY A 194 -20.19 34.12 4.67
N HIS A 195 -20.99 34.69 3.78
CA HIS A 195 -21.47 33.98 2.58
C HIS A 195 -20.46 34.12 1.45
N GLY A 196 -20.19 33.04 0.75
CA GLY A 196 -19.31 33.03 -0.41
C GLY A 196 -19.85 32.14 -1.52
N ARG A 197 -19.40 32.39 -2.74
CA ARG A 197 -19.83 31.66 -3.94
C ARG A 197 -18.72 30.74 -4.43
N VAL A 198 -19.05 29.49 -4.74
CA VAL A 198 -18.07 28.53 -5.29
C VAL A 198 -17.67 28.97 -6.70
N GLU A 199 -16.39 29.25 -6.93
CA GLU A 199 -15.87 29.63 -8.25
C GLU A 199 -15.24 28.45 -8.99
N LYS A 200 -14.62 27.53 -8.25
CA LYS A 200 -13.89 26.41 -8.85
C LYS A 200 -13.92 25.20 -7.94
N VAL A 201 -14.23 24.05 -8.52
CA VAL A 201 -14.14 22.74 -7.88
C VAL A 201 -12.90 22.03 -8.42
N GLU A 202 -12.03 21.57 -7.51
CA GLU A 202 -10.82 20.82 -7.83
C GLU A 202 -10.91 19.43 -7.18
N GLN A 203 -11.12 18.40 -7.99
CA GLN A 203 -11.15 17.01 -7.53
C GLN A 203 -9.73 16.49 -7.38
N LYS A 204 -9.43 15.92 -6.20
CA LYS A 204 -8.19 15.21 -5.90
C LYS A 204 -8.49 13.77 -5.50
N THR A 205 -7.48 12.91 -5.55
CA THR A 205 -7.63 11.51 -5.14
C THR A 205 -8.00 11.43 -3.66
N GLY A 206 -9.28 11.17 -3.37
CA GLY A 206 -9.82 11.03 -2.01
C GLY A 206 -10.25 12.32 -1.31
N SER A 207 -10.27 13.48 -2.00
CA SER A 207 -10.84 14.73 -1.47
C SER A 207 -11.24 15.71 -2.57
N VAL A 208 -12.13 16.65 -2.25
CA VAL A 208 -12.57 17.71 -3.16
C VAL A 208 -12.27 19.06 -2.53
N ASN A 209 -11.52 19.92 -3.23
CA ASN A 209 -11.26 21.29 -2.80
C ASN A 209 -12.18 22.26 -3.54
N LEU A 210 -12.83 23.14 -2.79
CA LEU A 210 -13.66 24.22 -3.30
C LEU A 210 -12.90 25.54 -3.16
N HIS A 211 -12.84 26.32 -4.23
CA HIS A 211 -12.39 27.71 -4.19
C HIS A 211 -13.63 28.59 -4.07
N ILE A 212 -13.82 29.22 -2.92
CA ILE A 212 -15.00 29.98 -2.58
C ILE A 212 -14.60 31.46 -2.49
N ARG A 213 -15.30 32.32 -3.25
CA ARG A 213 -15.13 33.77 -3.20
C ARG A 213 -16.04 34.36 -2.13
N PHE A 214 -15.43 34.93 -1.09
CA PHE A 214 -16.09 35.72 -0.06
C PHE A 214 -15.86 37.21 -0.33
N GLU A 215 -16.49 38.09 0.45
CA GLU A 215 -16.30 39.55 0.34
C GLU A 215 -14.84 39.99 0.54
N ASP A 216 -14.06 39.22 1.31
CA ASP A 216 -12.65 39.49 1.61
C ASP A 216 -11.66 38.80 0.65
N GLY A 217 -12.14 37.99 -0.29
CA GLY A 217 -11.32 37.32 -1.31
C GLY A 217 -11.63 35.83 -1.52
N VAL A 218 -10.81 35.17 -2.36
CA VAL A 218 -10.99 33.75 -2.70
C VAL A 218 -10.22 32.87 -1.73
N ARG A 219 -10.89 31.86 -1.16
CA ARG A 219 -10.31 30.90 -0.21
C ARG A 219 -10.50 29.47 -0.69
N LYS A 220 -9.48 28.65 -0.45
CA LYS A 220 -9.50 27.21 -0.74
C LYS A 220 -9.95 26.44 0.50
N ILE A 221 -11.06 25.73 0.40
CA ILE A 221 -11.68 25.00 1.51
C ILE A 221 -11.98 23.56 1.07
N ASP A 222 -11.68 22.59 1.94
CA ASP A 222 -12.00 21.18 1.67
C ASP A 222 -13.51 20.93 1.85
N GLN A 223 -14.13 20.30 0.85
CA GLN A 223 -15.55 19.94 0.84
C GLN A 223 -15.96 19.15 2.10
N LYS A 224 -15.11 18.24 2.55
CA LYS A 224 -15.35 17.43 3.76
C LYS A 224 -15.45 18.28 5.01
N TRP A 225 -14.67 19.36 5.07
CA TRP A 225 -14.72 20.30 6.19
C TRP A 225 -16.06 21.02 6.22
N LEU A 226 -16.58 21.44 5.06
CA LEU A 226 -17.89 22.09 4.92
C LEU A 226 -19.06 21.14 5.27
N ILE A 227 -19.02 19.89 4.80
CA ILE A 227 -20.07 18.89 5.10
C ILE A 227 -20.10 18.55 6.59
N ARG A 228 -18.94 18.38 7.24
CA ARG A 228 -18.85 17.98 8.66
C ARG A 228 -19.27 19.08 9.63
N SER A 229 -19.10 20.34 9.23
CA SER A 229 -19.36 21.48 10.10
C SER A 229 -20.85 21.85 10.21
N LYS A 230 -21.77 21.04 9.63
CA LYS A 230 -23.25 21.20 9.68
C LYS A 230 -23.75 22.55 9.11
N TYR A 231 -23.19 23.03 8.00
CA TYR A 231 -23.69 24.25 7.36
C TYR A 231 -24.42 23.91 6.06
N GLN A 232 -25.73 24.17 6.07
CA GLN A 232 -26.67 23.74 5.04
C GLN A 232 -26.50 24.55 3.75
N LYS A 233 -26.54 23.83 2.62
CA LYS A 233 -27.04 24.35 1.33
C LYS A 233 -28.32 25.14 1.63
N LYS A 234 -28.32 26.45 1.41
CA LYS A 234 -29.61 27.15 1.22
C LYS A 234 -29.99 26.92 -0.24
N GLY A 235 -31.07 26.16 -0.43
CA GLY A 235 -31.74 26.06 -1.73
C GLY A 235 -32.28 27.41 -2.18
#